data_AF-A0A5A8DSV5-F1
#
_entry.id   AF-A0A5A8DSV5-F1
#
_cell.length_a   1.000
_cell.length_b   1.000
_cell.length_c   1.000
_cell.angle_alpha   90.00
_cell.angle_beta   90.00
_cell.angle_gamma   90.00
#
_symmetry.space_group_name_H-M   'P 1'
#
loop_
_entity.id
_entity.type
_entity.pdbx_description
1 polymer ?
#
loop_
_entity_poly.entity_id
_entity_poly.type
_entity_poly.pdbx_seq_one_letter_code
_entity_poly.pdbx_strand_id
1 'polypeptide(L)'
;MAIGAINVESEFGIVLIAAALIAFEVIIEGFCVSAARATTFGSAAFQERDDVQAFKKLHDDDSLLHDKSASLKGIKWEKGGYPDMGNGPVGRLLSYADWHRLARAQRAHYNAVEGVATAVTLTIIAGLALPIPAAACGFAIFLGRIMYGCGYRGAGPSGRLVGVLFIDLALLGQLGMSIYSGLKVAGV
;
A
#
# COMPACT_ATOMS: atom_id res chain seq x y z
N MET A 1 27.36 -28.20 19.50
CA MET A 1 26.05 -27.90 18.88
C MET A 1 26.32 -27.14 17.60
N ALA A 2 26.34 -27.84 16.46
CA ALA A 2 26.34 -27.15 15.18
C ALA A 2 24.93 -26.58 15.01
N ILE A 3 24.82 -25.25 14.94
CA ILE A 3 23.62 -24.61 14.41
C ILE A 3 23.64 -25.00 12.93
N GLY A 4 22.97 -26.11 12.61
CA GLY A 4 22.85 -26.58 11.24
C GLY A 4 22.28 -25.45 10.41
N ALA A 5 22.92 -25.14 9.27
CA ALA A 5 22.32 -24.25 8.29
C ALA A 5 20.88 -24.74 8.01
N ILE A 6 19.92 -23.80 7.96
CA ILE A 6 18.56 -24.13 7.54
C ILE A 6 18.69 -24.66 6.11
N ASN A 7 18.53 -25.97 5.95
CA ASN A 7 18.65 -26.62 4.65
C ASN A 7 17.30 -26.43 3.95
N VAL A 8 17.21 -25.36 3.16
CA VAL A 8 16.01 -25.00 2.41
C VAL A 8 15.99 -25.83 1.14
N GLU A 9 14.99 -26.70 0.99
CA GLU A 9 14.80 -27.45 -0.25
C GLU A 9 14.62 -26.51 -1.44
N SER A 10 15.10 -26.91 -2.61
CA SER A 10 15.01 -26.10 -3.84
C SER A 10 13.58 -25.70 -4.17
N GLU A 11 12.60 -26.54 -3.81
CA GLU A 11 11.17 -26.28 -3.98
C GLU A 11 10.68 -25.06 -3.20
N PHE A 12 11.28 -24.75 -2.05
CA PHE A 12 10.92 -23.58 -1.26
C PHE A 12 11.32 -22.25 -1.95
N GLY A 13 12.21 -22.29 -2.94
CA GLY A 13 12.57 -21.12 -3.74
C GLY A 13 11.34 -20.44 -4.38
N ILE A 14 10.32 -21.22 -4.78
CA ILE A 14 9.11 -20.67 -5.38
C ILE A 14 8.23 -19.92 -4.36
N VAL A 15 8.28 -20.32 -3.09
CA VAL A 15 7.61 -19.62 -1.98
C VAL A 15 8.25 -18.24 -1.77
N LEU A 16 9.58 -18.18 -1.80
CA LEU A 16 10.32 -16.92 -1.68
C LEU A 16 10.01 -15.95 -2.83
N ILE A 17 9.89 -16.48 -4.06
CA ILE A 17 9.47 -15.68 -5.22
C ILE A 17 8.06 -15.14 -5.01
N ALA A 18 7.11 -15.98 -4.59
CA ALA A 18 5.73 -15.54 -4.34
C ALA A 18 5.68 -14.45 -3.24
N ALA A 19 6.40 -14.64 -2.13
CA ALA A 19 6.51 -13.67 -1.06
C ALA A 19 7.14 -12.34 -1.53
N ALA A 20 8.19 -12.40 -2.34
CA ALA A 20 8.83 -11.21 -2.91
C ALA A 20 7.88 -10.43 -3.84
N LEU A 21 7.07 -11.12 -4.65
CA LEU A 21 6.07 -10.48 -5.51
C LEU A 21 4.96 -9.80 -4.71
N ILE A 22 4.49 -10.43 -3.62
CA ILE A 22 3.52 -9.81 -2.70
C ILE A 22 4.11 -8.53 -2.10
N ALA A 23 5.37 -8.56 -1.66
CA ALA A 23 6.05 -7.38 -1.13
C ALA A 23 6.24 -6.28 -2.20
N PHE A 24 6.57 -6.67 -3.43
CA PHE A 24 6.77 -5.74 -4.54
C PHE A 24 5.46 -5.04 -4.95
N GLU A 25 4.31 -5.69 -4.83
CA GLU A 25 3.01 -5.09 -5.14
C GLU A 25 2.71 -3.83 -4.31
N VAL A 26 3.14 -3.77 -3.05
CA VAL A 26 3.00 -2.57 -2.21
C VAL A 26 3.70 -1.36 -2.82
N ILE A 27 4.86 -1.60 -3.46
CA ILE A 27 5.62 -0.55 -4.16
C ILE A 27 4.85 -0.07 -5.40
N ILE A 28 4.25 -1.00 -6.16
CA ILE A 28 3.40 -0.68 -7.33
C ILE A 28 2.24 0.22 -6.92
N GLU A 29 1.54 -0.12 -5.84
CA GLU A 29 0.47 0.71 -5.28
C GLU A 29 0.99 2.09 -4.84
N GLY A 30 2.21 2.15 -4.31
CA GLY A 30 2.87 3.41 -3.92
C GLY A 30 3.07 4.35 -5.11
N PHE A 31 3.50 3.82 -6.25
CA PHE A 31 3.59 4.59 -7.50
C PHE A 31 2.22 5.10 -7.95
N CYS A 32 1.16 4.30 -7.81
CA CYS A 32 -0.19 4.72 -8.16
C CYS A 32 -0.67 5.91 -7.30
N VAL A 33 -0.37 5.91 -6.00
CA VAL A 33 -0.66 7.05 -5.11
C VAL A 33 0.19 8.27 -5.45
N SER A 34 1.46 8.07 -5.79
CA SER A 34 2.35 9.15 -6.23
C SER A 34 1.82 9.83 -7.51
N ALA A 35 1.41 9.03 -8.50
CA ALA A 35 0.82 9.53 -9.74
C ALA A 35 -0.51 10.26 -9.48
N ALA A 36 -1.37 9.72 -8.61
CA ALA A 36 -2.61 10.38 -8.21
C ALA A 36 -2.33 11.76 -7.58
N ARG A 37 -1.36 11.86 -6.67
CA ARG A 37 -0.96 13.13 -6.06
C ARG A 37 -0.38 14.12 -7.07
N ALA A 38 0.45 13.66 -7.99
CA ALA A 38 1.01 14.50 -9.05
C ALA A 38 -0.04 15.10 -9.95
N THR A 39 -1.05 14.30 -10.29
CA THR A 39 -2.13 14.72 -11.17
C THR A 39 -3.20 15.56 -10.47
N THR A 40 -3.36 15.46 -9.14
CA THR A 40 -4.24 16.37 -8.38
C THR A 40 -3.51 17.67 -8.03
N PHE A 41 -2.56 17.59 -7.12
CA PHE A 41 -1.88 18.76 -6.56
C PHE A 41 -0.89 19.39 -7.54
N GLY A 42 -0.26 18.62 -8.42
CA GLY A 42 0.71 19.16 -9.38
C GLY A 42 0.10 19.79 -10.63
N SER A 43 -1.23 19.72 -10.81
CA SER A 43 -1.89 20.27 -12.00
C SER A 43 -1.90 21.80 -12.00
N ALA A 44 -1.70 22.43 -13.16
CA ALA A 44 -1.83 23.89 -13.30
C ALA A 44 -3.22 24.36 -12.86
N ALA A 45 -4.27 23.61 -13.22
CA ALA A 45 -5.65 23.87 -12.82
C ALA A 45 -5.85 23.92 -11.30
N PHE A 46 -5.07 23.18 -10.51
CA PHE A 46 -5.07 23.30 -9.06
C PHE A 46 -4.17 24.44 -8.59
N GLN A 47 -2.94 24.51 -9.10
CA GLN A 47 -1.91 25.43 -8.62
C GLN A 47 -2.24 26.90 -8.91
N GLU A 48 -2.97 27.22 -9.97
CA GLU A 48 -3.30 28.59 -10.40
C GLU A 48 -4.57 29.15 -9.78
N ARG A 49 -5.34 28.36 -9.01
CA ARG A 49 -6.57 28.84 -8.37
C ARG A 49 -6.29 29.89 -7.29
N ASP A 50 -7.18 30.88 -7.22
CA ASP A 50 -7.07 32.01 -6.29
C ASP A 50 -7.02 31.57 -4.82
N ASP A 51 -7.81 30.56 -4.43
CA ASP A 51 -7.84 30.04 -3.05
C ASP A 51 -6.56 29.29 -2.68
N VAL A 52 -5.96 28.57 -3.64
CA VAL A 52 -4.65 27.92 -3.47
C VAL A 52 -3.54 28.97 -3.34
N GLN A 53 -3.58 30.03 -4.15
CA GLN A 53 -2.62 31.13 -4.06
C GLN A 53 -2.77 31.92 -2.75
N ALA A 54 -4.00 32.15 -2.30
CA ALA A 54 -4.28 32.76 -1.00
C ALA A 54 -3.74 31.90 0.15
N PHE A 55 -3.93 30.58 0.08
CA PHE A 55 -3.40 29.65 1.08
C PHE A 55 -1.86 29.65 1.13
N LYS A 56 -1.18 29.73 -0.03
CA LYS A 56 0.29 29.85 -0.07
C LYS A 56 0.78 31.14 0.57
N LYS A 57 0.09 32.27 0.37
CA LYS A 57 0.44 33.52 1.06
C LYS A 57 0.25 33.40 2.57
N LEU A 58 -0.80 32.72 3.00
CA LEU A 58 -1.04 32.42 4.42
C LEU A 58 0.07 31.54 5.02
N HIS A 59 0.57 30.58 4.24
CA HIS A 59 1.69 29.72 4.64
C HIS A 59 2.97 30.52 4.93
N ASP A 60 3.18 31.64 4.23
CA ASP A 60 4.31 32.55 4.46
C ASP A 60 4.06 33.60 5.57
N ASP A 61 2.90 33.55 6.24
CA ASP A 61 2.51 34.47 7.30
C ASP A 61 2.60 33.81 8.70
N ASP A 62 3.55 34.29 9.50
CA ASP A 62 3.74 33.81 10.88
C ASP A 62 2.68 34.35 11.86
N SER A 63 1.79 35.26 11.43
CA SER A 63 0.76 35.86 12.31
C SER A 63 -0.19 34.82 12.92
N LEU A 64 -0.39 33.70 12.23
CA LEU A 64 -1.26 32.61 12.66
C LEU A 64 -0.54 31.48 13.41
N LEU A 65 0.79 31.56 13.56
CA LEU A 65 1.56 30.55 14.29
C LEU A 65 1.43 30.78 15.80
N HIS A 66 1.02 29.73 16.51
CA HIS A 66 1.06 29.73 17.98
C HIS A 66 2.50 29.81 18.50
N ASP A 67 3.44 29.20 17.78
CA ASP A 67 4.87 29.25 18.07
C ASP A 67 5.62 29.86 16.88
N LYS A 68 6.12 31.09 17.08
CA LYS A 68 6.86 31.83 16.04
C LYS A 68 8.22 31.22 15.72
N SER A 69 8.75 30.33 16.57
CA SER A 69 9.99 29.61 16.27
C SER A 69 9.80 28.58 15.14
N ALA A 70 8.55 28.20 14.85
CA ALA A 70 8.17 27.28 13.78
C ALA A 70 7.80 27.99 12.46
N SER A 71 8.38 29.16 12.18
CA SER A 71 8.10 29.93 10.95
C SER A 71 8.22 29.07 9.69
N LEU A 72 7.21 29.16 8.83
CA LEU A 72 7.17 28.48 7.55
C LEU A 72 7.57 29.40 6.39
N LYS A 73 7.94 30.64 6.70
CA LYS A 73 8.26 31.67 5.72
C LYS A 73 9.39 31.24 4.80
N GLY A 74 9.13 31.24 3.50
CA GLY A 74 10.11 30.86 2.48
C GLY A 74 10.26 29.36 2.26
N ILE A 75 9.53 28.52 3.02
CA ILE A 75 9.44 27.09 2.74
C ILE A 75 8.56 26.89 1.51
N LYS A 76 9.16 26.42 0.43
CA LYS A 76 8.45 26.15 -0.82
C LYS A 76 7.82 24.77 -0.79
N TRP A 77 6.68 24.65 -1.47
CA TRP A 77 6.10 23.33 -1.73
C TRP A 77 6.95 22.63 -2.79
N GLU A 78 7.81 21.72 -2.34
CA GLU A 78 8.66 20.96 -3.23
C GLU A 78 7.83 20.06 -4.14
N LYS A 79 8.28 19.93 -5.39
CA LYS A 79 7.66 19.04 -6.37
C LYS A 79 7.75 17.60 -5.87
N GLY A 80 6.61 16.98 -5.60
CA GLY A 80 6.53 15.61 -5.06
C GLY A 80 6.36 15.55 -3.54
N GLY A 81 6.64 16.63 -2.81
CA GLY A 81 6.47 16.77 -1.37
C GLY A 81 5.08 17.26 -0.97
N TYR A 82 4.05 16.94 -1.78
CA TYR A 82 2.69 17.50 -1.72
C TYR A 82 2.26 17.78 -0.28
N PRO A 83 1.76 18.99 0.00
CA PRO A 83 1.70 19.56 1.35
C PRO A 83 0.81 18.78 2.33
N ASP A 84 0.00 17.83 1.83
CA ASP A 84 -0.67 16.84 2.64
C ASP A 84 -1.07 15.58 1.85
N MET A 85 -1.72 14.64 2.57
CA MET A 85 -2.26 13.39 2.05
C MET A 85 -3.74 13.52 1.63
N GLY A 86 -4.21 14.68 1.18
CA GLY A 86 -5.60 14.87 0.72
C GLY A 86 -6.63 15.07 1.84
N ASN A 87 -6.24 14.93 3.11
CA ASN A 87 -7.09 15.19 4.27
C ASN A 87 -6.59 16.37 5.14
N GLY A 88 -5.58 17.11 4.65
CA GLY A 88 -5.02 18.26 5.33
C GLY A 88 -5.62 19.59 4.87
N PRO A 89 -5.03 20.71 5.31
CA PRO A 89 -5.47 22.05 4.92
C PRO A 89 -5.50 22.29 3.40
N VAL A 90 -4.56 21.74 2.65
CA VAL A 90 -4.50 21.89 1.18
C VAL A 90 -5.46 20.91 0.50
N GLY A 91 -5.65 19.72 1.07
CA GLY A 91 -6.66 18.76 0.68
C GLY A 91 -8.08 19.34 0.70
N ARG A 92 -8.38 20.27 1.61
CA ARG A 92 -9.69 20.98 1.65
C ARG A 92 -9.96 21.86 0.43
N LEU A 93 -8.91 22.25 -0.31
CA LEU A 93 -9.04 23.05 -1.53
C LEU A 93 -9.33 22.17 -2.75
N LEU A 94 -9.21 20.84 -2.64
CA LEU A 94 -9.49 19.93 -3.74
C LEU A 94 -10.97 19.96 -4.13
N SER A 95 -11.24 19.77 -5.42
CA SER A 95 -12.58 19.45 -5.87
C SER A 95 -13.01 18.10 -5.26
N TYR A 96 -14.32 17.89 -5.10
CA TYR A 96 -14.82 16.60 -4.61
C TYR A 96 -14.33 15.43 -5.47
N ALA A 97 -14.27 15.61 -6.79
CA ALA A 97 -13.80 14.59 -7.72
C ALA A 97 -12.30 14.27 -7.54
N ASP A 98 -11.45 15.28 -7.36
CA ASP A 98 -10.00 15.10 -7.16
C ASP A 98 -9.69 14.49 -5.79
N TRP A 99 -10.36 15.00 -4.75
CA TRP A 99 -10.28 14.42 -3.41
C TRP A 99 -10.68 12.94 -3.43
N HIS A 100 -11.83 12.63 -4.04
CA HIS A 100 -12.32 11.26 -4.12
C HIS A 100 -11.40 10.35 -4.96
N ARG A 101 -10.77 10.86 -6.03
CA ARG A 101 -9.77 10.11 -6.81
C ARG A 101 -8.54 9.79 -5.97
N LEU A 102 -7.98 10.79 -5.28
CA LEU A 102 -6.80 10.62 -4.43
C LEU A 102 -7.08 9.67 -3.26
N ALA A 103 -8.21 9.85 -2.57
CA ALA A 103 -8.61 9.01 -1.45
C ALA A 103 -8.76 7.53 -1.85
N ARG A 104 -9.30 7.24 -3.04
CA ARG A 104 -9.38 5.87 -3.55
C ARG A 104 -8.01 5.23 -3.79
N ALA A 105 -7.08 5.99 -4.38
CA ALA A 105 -5.71 5.51 -4.58
C ALA A 105 -5.01 5.23 -3.24
N GLN A 106 -5.14 6.15 -2.28
CA GLN A 106 -4.57 5.98 -0.94
C GLN A 106 -5.16 4.78 -0.21
N ARG A 107 -6.49 4.56 -0.30
CA ARG A 107 -7.11 3.42 0.35
C ARG A 107 -6.65 2.08 -0.21
N ALA A 108 -6.41 2.00 -1.53
CA ALA A 108 -5.83 0.83 -2.16
C ALA A 108 -4.43 0.54 -1.61
N HIS A 109 -3.56 1.56 -1.58
CA HIS A 109 -2.21 1.43 -1.03
C HIS A 109 -2.19 1.07 0.46
N TYR A 110 -2.97 1.75 1.31
CA TYR A 110 -3.03 1.43 2.73
C TYR A 110 -3.52 0.00 2.96
N ASN A 111 -4.48 -0.49 2.17
CA ASN A 111 -4.91 -1.88 2.28
C ASN A 111 -3.80 -2.88 1.92
N ALA A 112 -2.96 -2.55 0.92
CA ALA A 112 -1.78 -3.35 0.58
C ALA A 112 -0.75 -3.34 1.72
N VAL A 113 -0.42 -2.15 2.27
CA VAL A 113 0.49 -1.99 3.41
C VAL A 113 -0.01 -2.74 4.66
N GLU A 114 -1.30 -2.64 4.97
CA GLU A 114 -1.92 -3.34 6.11
C GLU A 114 -1.87 -4.87 5.94
N GLY A 115 -2.00 -5.37 4.70
CA GLY A 115 -2.11 -6.80 4.41
C GLY A 115 -0.79 -7.51 4.12
N VAL A 116 0.26 -6.78 3.70
CA VAL A 116 1.51 -7.38 3.19
C VAL A 116 2.21 -8.23 4.25
N ALA A 117 2.28 -7.75 5.49
CA ALA A 117 2.95 -8.45 6.58
C ALA A 117 2.31 -9.81 6.81
N THR A 118 0.98 -9.85 6.98
CA THR A 118 0.22 -11.09 7.13
C THR A 118 0.39 -12.02 5.94
N ALA A 119 0.27 -11.51 4.71
CA ALA A 119 0.37 -12.32 3.51
C ALA A 119 1.75 -12.96 3.33
N VAL A 120 2.82 -12.18 3.49
CA VAL A 120 4.21 -12.67 3.38
C VAL A 120 4.50 -13.67 4.49
N THR A 121 4.16 -13.35 5.74
CA THR A 121 4.41 -14.23 6.89
C THR A 121 3.72 -15.57 6.73
N LEU A 122 2.42 -15.59 6.43
CA LEU A 122 1.70 -16.85 6.25
C LEU A 122 2.20 -17.65 5.05
N THR A 123 2.58 -16.98 3.94
CA THR A 123 3.15 -17.66 2.77
C THR A 123 4.45 -18.39 3.10
N ILE A 124 5.34 -17.73 3.85
CA ILE A 124 6.63 -18.32 4.27
C ILE A 124 6.41 -19.48 5.24
N ILE A 125 5.55 -19.31 6.25
CA ILE A 125 5.29 -20.36 7.26
C ILE A 125 4.62 -21.58 6.61
N ALA A 126 3.58 -21.38 5.80
CA ALA A 126 2.92 -22.46 5.06
C ALA A 126 3.88 -23.22 4.14
N GLY A 127 4.82 -22.50 3.51
CA GLY A 127 5.81 -23.11 2.63
C GLY A 127 6.75 -24.09 3.32
N LEU A 128 6.91 -24.02 4.65
CA LEU A 128 7.87 -24.85 5.38
C LEU A 128 7.56 -26.34 5.29
N ALA A 129 6.27 -26.70 5.25
CA ALA A 129 5.85 -28.09 5.05
C ALA A 129 5.18 -28.33 3.69
N LEU A 130 4.64 -27.28 3.05
CA LEU A 130 3.82 -27.36 1.84
C LEU A 130 4.24 -26.30 0.81
N PRO A 131 5.47 -26.38 0.25
CA PRO A 131 6.03 -25.32 -0.60
C PRO A 131 5.19 -25.02 -1.85
N ILE A 132 4.73 -26.05 -2.57
CA ILE A 132 3.98 -25.86 -3.82
C ILE A 132 2.58 -25.25 -3.57
N PRO A 133 1.74 -25.77 -2.65
CA PRO A 133 0.46 -25.15 -2.34
C PRO A 133 0.60 -23.73 -1.77
N ALA A 134 1.57 -23.50 -0.88
CA ALA A 134 1.83 -22.17 -0.32
C ALA A 134 2.23 -21.17 -1.40
N ALA A 135 3.08 -21.54 -2.35
CA ALA A 135 3.43 -20.67 -3.46
C ALA A 135 2.23 -20.37 -4.36
N ALA A 136 1.39 -21.37 -4.66
CA ALA A 136 0.17 -21.17 -5.45
C ALA A 136 -0.78 -20.16 -4.79
N CYS A 137 -1.03 -20.28 -3.48
CA CYS A 137 -1.79 -19.29 -2.73
C CYS A 137 -1.09 -17.92 -2.71
N GLY A 138 0.24 -17.87 -2.60
CA GLY A 138 1.01 -16.62 -2.67
C GLY A 138 0.84 -15.89 -4.00
N PHE A 139 0.93 -16.60 -5.14
CA PHE A 139 0.66 -16.02 -6.45
C PHE A 139 -0.80 -15.58 -6.61
N ALA A 140 -1.75 -16.34 -6.06
CA ALA A 140 -3.16 -15.94 -6.05
C ALA A 140 -3.38 -14.64 -5.28
N ILE A 141 -2.71 -14.45 -4.13
CA ILE A 141 -2.72 -13.18 -3.39
C ILE A 141 -2.13 -12.07 -4.26
N PHE A 142 -0.97 -12.26 -4.87
CA PHE A 142 -0.33 -11.26 -5.74
C PHE A 142 -1.24 -10.82 -6.90
N LEU A 143 -1.84 -11.75 -7.63
CA LEU A 143 -2.78 -11.43 -8.70
C LEU A 143 -4.06 -10.77 -8.16
N GLY A 144 -4.58 -11.28 -7.04
CA GLY A 144 -5.73 -10.71 -6.34
C GLY A 144 -5.49 -9.26 -5.94
N ARG A 145 -4.27 -8.92 -5.51
CA ARG A 145 -3.84 -7.56 -5.16
C ARG A 145 -3.83 -6.62 -6.37
N ILE A 146 -3.29 -7.06 -7.50
CA ILE A 146 -3.34 -6.27 -8.76
C ILE A 146 -4.80 -5.99 -9.15
N MET A 147 -5.67 -7.01 -9.11
CA MET A 147 -7.10 -6.85 -9.42
C MET A 147 -7.79 -5.92 -8.43
N TYR A 148 -7.52 -6.07 -7.13
CA TYR A 148 -8.03 -5.21 -6.08
C TYR A 148 -7.66 -3.75 -6.33
N GLY A 149 -6.37 -3.46 -6.52
CA GLY A 149 -5.86 -2.10 -6.67
C GLY A 149 -6.44 -1.40 -7.89
N CYS A 150 -6.35 -2.05 -9.06
CA CYS A 150 -6.90 -1.53 -10.31
C CYS A 150 -8.42 -1.29 -10.21
N GLY A 151 -9.16 -2.26 -9.68
CA GLY A 151 -10.60 -2.16 -9.48
C GLY A 151 -10.99 -1.05 -8.52
N TYR A 152 -10.30 -0.94 -7.37
CA TYR A 152 -10.60 0.08 -6.36
C TYR A 152 -10.35 1.49 -6.88
N ARG A 153 -9.25 1.71 -7.60
CA ARG A 153 -8.94 3.03 -8.20
C ARG A 153 -9.92 3.41 -9.29
N GLY A 154 -10.33 2.45 -10.13
CA GLY A 154 -11.27 2.68 -11.23
C GLY A 154 -12.71 2.88 -10.77
N ALA A 155 -13.29 1.88 -10.11
CA ALA A 155 -14.71 1.82 -9.78
C ALA A 155 -15.01 2.03 -8.28
N GLY A 156 -14.01 2.29 -7.44
CA GLY A 156 -14.21 2.48 -6.01
C GLY A 156 -14.47 1.17 -5.26
N PRO A 157 -15.22 1.20 -4.14
CA PRO A 157 -15.36 0.06 -3.24
C PRO A 157 -15.96 -1.21 -3.85
N SER A 158 -16.76 -1.11 -4.92
CA SER A 158 -17.33 -2.26 -5.63
C SER A 158 -16.32 -2.93 -6.57
N GLY A 159 -15.38 -2.16 -7.14
CA GLY A 159 -14.40 -2.66 -8.10
C GLY A 159 -13.38 -3.64 -7.50
N ARG A 160 -13.20 -3.63 -6.18
CA ARG A 160 -12.25 -4.53 -5.50
C ARG A 160 -12.74 -5.95 -5.27
N LEU A 161 -14.04 -6.21 -5.40
CA LEU A 161 -14.65 -7.45 -4.88
C LEU A 161 -14.04 -8.73 -5.47
N VAL A 162 -13.72 -8.71 -6.76
CA VAL A 162 -13.05 -9.84 -7.41
C VAL A 162 -11.66 -10.07 -6.80
N GLY A 163 -10.87 -9.01 -6.64
CA GLY A 163 -9.54 -9.11 -6.00
C GLY A 163 -9.61 -9.60 -4.56
N VAL A 164 -10.58 -9.10 -3.77
CA VAL A 164 -10.81 -9.55 -2.38
C VAL A 164 -11.06 -11.05 -2.32
N LEU A 165 -11.90 -11.60 -3.20
CA LEU A 165 -12.21 -13.03 -3.19
C LEU A 165 -10.95 -13.89 -3.34
N PHE A 166 -10.05 -13.52 -4.27
CA PHE A 166 -8.78 -14.24 -4.46
C PHE A 166 -7.87 -14.10 -3.24
N ILE A 167 -7.75 -12.90 -2.68
CA ILE A 167 -6.88 -12.61 -1.53
C ILE A 167 -7.37 -13.38 -0.30
N ASP A 168 -8.64 -13.26 0.05
CA ASP A 168 -9.17 -13.78 1.32
C ASP A 168 -9.21 -15.31 1.32
N LEU A 169 -9.60 -15.94 0.21
CA LEU A 169 -9.57 -17.40 0.08
C LEU A 169 -8.14 -17.94 0.16
N ALA A 170 -7.19 -17.27 -0.49
CA ALA A 170 -5.79 -17.67 -0.43
C ALA A 170 -5.20 -17.45 0.97
N LEU A 171 -5.51 -16.34 1.64
CA LEU A 171 -5.08 -16.08 3.02
C LEU A 171 -5.64 -17.11 4.01
N LEU A 172 -6.90 -17.51 3.86
CA LEU A 172 -7.50 -18.56 4.69
C LEU A 172 -6.79 -19.91 4.47
N GLY A 173 -6.48 -20.23 3.21
CA GLY A 173 -5.65 -21.40 2.88
C GLY A 173 -4.26 -21.33 3.50
N GLN A 174 -3.57 -20.19 3.38
CA GLN A 174 -2.25 -19.97 3.97
C GLN A 174 -2.27 -20.10 5.50
N LEU A 175 -3.33 -19.62 6.17
CA LEU A 175 -3.48 -19.78 7.61
C LEU A 175 -3.55 -21.26 8.00
N GLY A 176 -4.40 -22.05 7.34
CA GLY A 176 -4.52 -23.49 7.59
C GLY A 176 -3.20 -24.23 7.35
N MET A 177 -2.54 -23.93 6.22
CA MET A 177 -1.24 -24.53 5.88
C MET A 177 -0.12 -24.09 6.83
N SER A 178 -0.17 -22.86 7.36
CA SER A 178 0.78 -22.37 8.34
C SER A 178 0.67 -23.11 9.66
N ILE A 179 -0.57 -23.33 10.14
CA ILE A 179 -0.83 -24.13 11.35
C ILE A 179 -0.33 -25.56 11.14
N TYR A 180 -0.68 -26.19 10.01
CA TYR A 180 -0.19 -27.53 9.68
C TYR A 180 1.33 -27.61 9.63
N SER A 181 1.99 -26.62 9.02
CA SER A 181 3.45 -26.57 8.95
C SER A 181 4.07 -26.46 10.34
N GLY A 182 3.49 -25.64 11.23
CA GLY A 182 3.90 -25.54 12.62
C GLY A 182 3.76 -26.87 13.38
N LEU A 183 2.64 -27.57 13.23
CA LEU A 183 2.40 -28.88 13.85
C LEU A 183 3.41 -29.93 13.37
N LYS A 184 3.62 -30.01 12.05
CA LYS A 184 4.59 -30.92 11.45
C LYS A 184 6.01 -30.68 11.95
N VAL A 185 6.42 -29.41 12.08
CA VAL A 185 7.73 -29.04 12.64
C VAL A 185 7.83 -29.36 14.13
N ALA A 186 6.73 -29.21 14.88
CA ALA A 186 6.67 -29.60 16.29
C ALA A 186 6.62 -31.12 16.52
N GLY A 187 6.40 -31.92 15.47
CA GLY A 187 6.35 -33.39 15.53
C GLY A 187 5.04 -33.94 16.08
N VAL A 188 3.94 -33.18 15.96
CA VAL A 188 2.59 -33.54 16.43
C VAL A 188 1.62 -33.71 15.27
#